data_AF-A0A962BTM5-F1
#
_entry.id   AF-A0A962BTM5-F1
#
_cell.length_a   1.000
_cell.length_b   1.000
_cell.length_c   1.000
_cell.angle_alpha   90.00
_cell.angle_beta   90.00
_cell.angle_gamma   90.00
#
_symmetry.space_group_name_H-M   'P 1'
#
loop_
_entity.id
_entity.type
_entity.pdbx_description
1 polymer ?
#
loop_
_entity_poly.entity_id
_entity_poly.type
_entity_poly.pdbx_seq_one_letter_code
_entity_poly.pdbx_strand_id
1 'polypeptide(L)'
;MSRADYMPHRTRDESPNGGAAAIILIVEDDRTHRELMNKILKECECRTVLAENGIVALSQITAGVRFDLIMMDWDMPEMNGLDTAKAIRAYEVKEAIPHTPIIAFTANREPGDRERCLAAGMDAYLPKDVWMPKWRSTLIDNLQGLVTGNFDPQDLAKGHEIEEALNRVPPSTIPNPASDPTPDLDTIDMDILEQAASLLKDELAIAIDEYLEDAAAYIRDIREGLADGDTEKTARGSHPLKSNSKSFGLIAVSTFAEQINKQARNGDLEGAAPLLPLLQDALNRAEKKLREFIRLRY
;
A
#
# COMPACT_ATOMS: atom_id res chain seq x y z
N MET A 1 38.89 -24.22 14.97
CA MET A 1 38.81 -25.26 13.91
C MET A 1 37.70 -26.21 14.33
N SER A 2 36.62 -26.46 13.59
CA SER A 2 36.44 -26.43 12.14
C SER A 2 34.93 -26.34 11.77
N ARG A 3 34.64 -25.56 10.72
CA ARG A 3 33.66 -25.72 9.62
C ARG A 3 32.36 -26.49 9.90
N ALA A 4 31.21 -25.82 9.85
CA ALA A 4 30.43 -25.56 8.63
C ALA A 4 29.54 -26.75 8.24
N ASP A 5 28.33 -26.78 8.81
CA ASP A 5 27.18 -27.33 8.11
C ASP A 5 26.60 -26.22 7.24
N TYR A 6 27.23 -26.12 6.07
CA TYR A 6 26.92 -25.28 4.94
C TYR A 6 25.58 -25.74 4.35
N MET A 7 24.50 -25.02 4.61
CA MET A 7 23.29 -25.14 3.77
C MET A 7 23.56 -24.50 2.41
N PRO A 8 23.22 -25.17 1.29
CA PRO A 8 23.61 -24.71 -0.02
C PRO A 8 22.85 -23.44 -0.41
N HIS A 9 23.59 -22.52 -1.01
CA HIS A 9 23.10 -21.41 -1.80
C HIS A 9 22.08 -21.87 -2.86
N ARG A 10 20.98 -21.13 -3.00
CA ARG A 10 20.00 -21.15 -4.11
C ARG A 10 19.53 -22.54 -4.57
N THR A 11 18.42 -23.04 -4.00
CA THR A 11 17.55 -23.97 -4.73
C THR A 11 16.49 -23.17 -5.48
N ARG A 12 16.88 -22.71 -6.67
CA ARG A 12 15.95 -22.16 -7.67
C ARG A 12 15.10 -23.32 -8.20
N ASP A 13 13.91 -23.55 -7.63
CA ASP A 13 12.90 -24.32 -8.34
C ASP A 13 12.66 -23.65 -9.71
N GLU A 14 12.64 -24.43 -10.78
CA GLU A 14 12.55 -23.92 -12.15
C GLU A 14 11.11 -23.47 -12.45
N SER A 15 10.93 -22.28 -13.02
CA SER A 15 9.65 -21.88 -13.61
C SER A 15 9.40 -22.70 -14.89
N PRO A 16 8.14 -22.83 -15.36
CA PRO A 16 7.80 -23.58 -16.58
C PRO A 16 8.58 -23.15 -17.84
N ASN A 17 9.16 -21.95 -17.83
CA ASN A 17 9.99 -21.37 -18.89
C ASN A 17 11.51 -21.47 -18.69
N GLY A 18 12.01 -22.27 -17.72
CA GLY A 18 13.45 -22.54 -17.55
C GLY A 18 14.28 -21.39 -16.97
N GLY A 19 13.65 -20.29 -16.55
CA GLY A 19 14.23 -19.26 -15.67
C GLY A 19 13.82 -19.50 -14.22
N ALA A 20 14.63 -19.05 -13.26
CA ALA A 20 14.21 -19.06 -11.86
C ALA A 20 13.26 -17.90 -11.58
N ALA A 21 12.09 -18.18 -11.00
CA ALA A 21 11.16 -17.15 -10.54
C ALA A 21 11.86 -16.17 -9.58
N ALA A 22 11.68 -14.87 -9.83
CA ALA A 22 12.17 -13.82 -8.92
C ALA A 22 11.46 -13.95 -7.55
N ILE A 23 12.21 -13.78 -6.46
CA ILE A 23 11.67 -13.83 -5.10
C ILE A 23 11.56 -12.40 -4.57
N ILE A 24 10.32 -11.96 -4.36
CA ILE A 24 9.97 -10.61 -3.92
C ILE A 24 9.52 -10.66 -2.46
N LEU A 25 10.11 -9.81 -1.62
CA LEU A 25 9.63 -9.57 -0.26
C LEU A 25 8.58 -8.45 -0.29
N ILE A 26 7.39 -8.71 0.22
CA ILE A 26 6.33 -7.72 0.42
C ILE A 26 6.31 -7.36 1.90
N VAL A 27 6.54 -6.09 2.21
CA VAL A 27 6.53 -5.55 3.58
C VAL A 27 5.39 -4.53 3.68
N GLU A 28 4.31 -4.92 4.34
CA GLU A 28 3.06 -4.16 4.40
C GLU A 28 2.33 -4.59 5.68
N ASP A 29 1.82 -3.65 6.48
CA ASP A 29 1.10 -3.96 7.72
C ASP A 29 -0.38 -4.30 7.46
N ASP A 30 -1.01 -3.62 6.50
CA ASP A 30 -2.37 -3.93 6.07
C ASP A 30 -2.47 -5.29 5.36
N ARG A 31 -3.24 -6.21 5.96
CA ARG A 31 -3.37 -7.57 5.45
C ARG A 31 -3.99 -7.63 4.06
N THR A 32 -5.03 -6.83 3.80
CA THR A 32 -5.72 -6.80 2.51
C THR A 32 -4.78 -6.32 1.40
N HIS A 33 -4.02 -5.26 1.64
CA HIS A 33 -3.00 -4.76 0.71
C HIS A 33 -1.88 -5.77 0.50
N ARG A 34 -1.41 -6.43 1.58
CA ARG A 34 -0.36 -7.46 1.50
C ARG A 34 -0.81 -8.67 0.67
N GLU A 35 -2.04 -9.13 0.87
CA GLU A 35 -2.61 -10.26 0.12
C GLU A 35 -2.88 -9.90 -1.35
N LEU A 36 -3.35 -8.69 -1.62
CA LEU A 36 -3.45 -8.19 -2.99
C LEU A 36 -2.07 -8.13 -3.68
N MET A 37 -1.11 -7.50 -3.00
CA MET A 37 0.34 -7.50 -3.30
C MET A 37 0.77 -8.83 -3.91
N ASN A 38 0.57 -9.84 -3.07
CA ASN A 38 0.91 -11.22 -3.31
C ASN A 38 0.18 -11.84 -4.51
N LYS A 39 -1.11 -11.57 -4.70
CA LYS A 39 -1.88 -12.08 -5.86
C LYS A 39 -1.35 -11.51 -7.17
N ILE A 40 -1.16 -10.19 -7.24
CA ILE A 40 -0.66 -9.52 -8.45
C ILE A 40 0.71 -10.07 -8.85
N LEU A 41 1.64 -10.16 -7.89
CA LEU A 41 3.00 -10.63 -8.17
C LEU A 41 3.06 -12.11 -8.55
N LYS A 42 2.16 -12.94 -8.01
CA LYS A 42 2.04 -14.35 -8.42
C LYS A 42 1.54 -14.52 -9.85
N GLU A 43 0.66 -13.64 -10.32
CA GLU A 43 0.26 -13.61 -11.74
C GLU A 43 1.42 -13.22 -12.66
N CYS A 44 2.45 -12.55 -12.15
CA CYS A 44 3.72 -12.26 -12.84
C CYS A 44 4.75 -13.40 -12.76
N GLU A 45 4.34 -14.61 -12.36
CA GLU A 45 5.23 -15.76 -12.14
C GLU A 45 6.36 -15.51 -11.10
N CYS A 46 6.19 -14.49 -10.24
CA CYS A 46 7.11 -14.22 -9.14
C CYS A 46 6.74 -15.04 -7.90
N ARG A 47 7.74 -15.38 -7.08
CA ARG A 47 7.52 -15.89 -5.72
C ARG A 47 7.50 -14.74 -4.76
N THR A 48 6.63 -14.84 -3.77
CA THR A 48 6.43 -13.79 -2.77
C THR A 48 6.71 -14.35 -1.38
N VAL A 49 7.37 -13.55 -0.57
CA VAL A 49 7.49 -13.74 0.88
C VAL A 49 6.87 -12.53 1.55
N LEU A 50 6.12 -12.75 2.62
CA LEU A 50 5.34 -11.71 3.28
C LEU A 50 5.96 -11.33 4.61
N ALA A 51 5.95 -10.04 4.91
CA ALA A 51 6.29 -9.48 6.20
C ALA A 51 5.23 -8.43 6.59
N GLU A 52 4.74 -8.50 7.83
CA GLU A 52 3.71 -7.61 8.34
C GLU A 52 4.25 -6.29 8.92
N ASN A 53 5.57 -6.16 9.06
CA ASN A 53 6.24 -4.93 9.47
C ASN A 53 7.75 -5.01 9.16
N GLY A 54 8.46 -3.91 9.44
CA GLY A 54 9.90 -3.80 9.23
C GLY A 54 10.76 -4.80 10.04
N ILE A 55 10.31 -5.18 11.24
CA ILE A 55 11.02 -6.11 12.12
C ILE A 55 11.02 -7.52 11.52
N VAL A 56 9.85 -7.97 11.06
CA VAL A 56 9.69 -9.27 10.41
C VAL A 56 10.51 -9.33 9.11
N ALA A 57 10.49 -8.25 8.31
CA ALA A 57 11.31 -8.15 7.10
C ALA A 57 12.81 -8.28 7.41
N LEU A 58 13.32 -7.51 8.39
CA LEU A 58 14.72 -7.55 8.79
C LEU A 58 15.12 -8.92 9.35
N SER A 59 14.23 -9.57 10.12
CA SER A 59 14.44 -10.93 10.63
C SER A 59 14.65 -11.94 9.50
N GLN A 60 13.83 -11.90 8.44
CA GLN A 60 13.98 -12.79 7.28
C GLN A 60 15.29 -12.54 6.52
N ILE A 61 15.68 -11.28 6.33
CA ILE A 61 16.92 -10.90 5.64
C ILE A 61 18.16 -11.35 6.44
N THR A 62 18.14 -11.12 7.76
CA THR A 62 19.22 -11.48 8.67
C THR A 62 19.33 -12.99 8.89
N ALA A 63 18.24 -13.74 8.74
CA ALA A 63 18.23 -15.20 8.68
C ALA A 63 18.90 -15.78 7.41
N GLY A 64 19.30 -14.93 6.46
CA GLY A 64 20.03 -15.34 5.26
C GLY A 64 19.16 -15.49 4.00
N VAL A 65 17.86 -15.21 4.08
CA VAL A 65 17.00 -15.17 2.90
C VAL A 65 17.48 -14.05 1.97
N ARG A 66 17.42 -14.29 0.66
CA ARG A 66 17.81 -13.31 -0.37
C ARG A 66 16.62 -13.08 -1.28
N PHE A 67 16.38 -11.81 -1.55
CA PHE A 67 15.29 -11.33 -2.38
C PHE A 67 15.87 -10.61 -3.60
N ASP A 68 15.21 -10.75 -4.72
CA ASP A 68 15.54 -10.03 -5.95
C ASP A 68 14.96 -8.60 -5.94
N LEU A 69 13.90 -8.38 -5.13
CA LEU A 69 13.25 -7.10 -4.90
C LEU A 69 12.57 -7.08 -3.52
N ILE A 70 12.57 -5.92 -2.87
CA ILE A 70 11.74 -5.63 -1.69
C ILE A 70 10.75 -4.53 -2.07
N MET A 71 9.45 -4.82 -1.95
CA MET A 71 8.39 -3.83 -2.02
C MET A 71 7.95 -3.52 -0.60
N MET A 72 8.06 -2.25 -0.19
CA MET A 72 7.95 -1.89 1.22
C MET A 72 7.08 -0.67 1.43
N ASP A 73 6.08 -0.81 2.29
CA ASP A 73 5.33 0.34 2.78
C ASP A 73 6.20 1.24 3.65
N TRP A 74 5.90 2.53 3.58
CA TRP A 74 6.49 3.52 4.45
C TRP A 74 5.87 3.46 5.84
N ASP A 75 4.55 3.60 5.94
CA ASP A 75 3.88 3.95 7.19
C ASP A 75 3.41 2.70 7.93
N MET A 76 4.37 2.00 8.55
CA MET A 76 4.12 0.78 9.31
C MET A 76 4.39 0.99 10.80
N PRO A 77 3.63 0.32 11.69
CA PRO A 77 3.88 0.33 13.13
C PRO A 77 5.21 -0.36 13.48
N GLU A 78 5.69 -0.06 14.70
CA GLU A 78 6.94 -0.57 15.31
C GLU A 78 8.23 -0.13 14.60
N MET A 79 8.35 -0.39 13.31
CA MET A 79 9.47 0.00 12.47
C MET A 79 8.97 0.42 11.09
N ASN A 80 8.99 1.72 10.84
CA ASN A 80 8.57 2.30 9.56
C ASN A 80 9.51 1.89 8.42
N GLY A 81 9.07 2.07 7.18
CA GLY A 81 9.82 1.71 5.98
C GLY A 81 11.16 2.43 5.84
N LEU A 82 11.27 3.72 6.23
CA LEU A 82 12.54 4.45 6.13
C LEU A 82 13.60 3.84 7.05
N ASP A 83 13.23 3.54 8.29
CA ASP A 83 14.14 2.96 9.27
C ASP A 83 14.46 1.50 8.92
N THR A 84 13.49 0.77 8.35
CA THR A 84 13.69 -0.57 7.79
C THR A 84 14.73 -0.56 6.67
N ALA A 85 14.60 0.36 5.70
CA ALA A 85 15.59 0.52 4.62
C ALA A 85 17.00 0.78 5.17
N LYS A 86 17.14 1.74 6.09
CA LYS A 86 18.44 2.05 6.71
C LYS A 86 19.05 0.82 7.40
N ALA A 87 18.24 0.05 8.12
CA ALA A 87 18.69 -1.17 8.79
C ALA A 87 19.13 -2.25 7.79
N ILE A 88 18.40 -2.41 6.69
CA ILE A 88 18.80 -3.32 5.59
C ILE A 88 20.12 -2.87 4.98
N ARG A 89 20.30 -1.58 4.66
CA ARG A 89 21.56 -1.06 4.11
C ARG A 89 22.73 -1.23 5.07
N ALA A 90 22.52 -1.00 6.37
CA ALA A 90 23.54 -1.24 7.38
C ALA A 90 23.94 -2.73 7.46
N TYR A 91 22.97 -3.63 7.35
CA TYR A 91 23.21 -5.07 7.32
C TYR A 91 23.96 -5.49 6.05
N GLU A 92 23.58 -4.96 4.88
CA GLU A 92 24.25 -5.25 3.61
C GLU A 92 25.73 -4.90 3.63
N VAL A 93 26.05 -3.71 4.13
CA VAL A 93 27.44 -3.25 4.31
C VAL A 93 28.19 -4.14 5.31
N LYS A 94 27.55 -4.45 6.45
CA LYS A 94 28.17 -5.24 7.52
C LYS A 94 28.54 -6.66 7.07
N GLU A 95 27.63 -7.33 6.36
CA GLU A 95 27.82 -8.71 5.91
C GLU A 95 28.44 -8.81 4.51
N ALA A 96 28.77 -7.67 3.89
CA ALA A 96 29.33 -7.56 2.54
C ALA A 96 28.48 -8.32 1.49
N ILE A 97 27.15 -8.19 1.59
CA ILE A 97 26.22 -8.84 0.67
C ILE A 97 25.79 -7.87 -0.44
N PRO A 98 25.37 -8.37 -1.61
CA PRO A 98 24.91 -7.52 -2.70
C PRO A 98 23.71 -6.67 -2.29
N HIS A 99 23.66 -5.45 -2.82
CA HIS A 99 22.53 -4.54 -2.68
C HIS A 99 21.25 -5.16 -3.25
N THR A 100 20.22 -5.30 -2.42
CA THR A 100 18.88 -5.68 -2.86
C THR A 100 18.07 -4.43 -3.19
N PRO A 101 17.45 -4.31 -4.38
CA PRO A 101 16.56 -3.20 -4.68
C PRO A 101 15.41 -3.09 -3.68
N ILE A 102 15.18 -1.88 -3.15
CA ILE A 102 14.05 -1.55 -2.29
C ILE A 102 13.21 -0.49 -2.99
N ILE A 103 11.92 -0.79 -3.17
CA ILE A 103 10.95 0.13 -3.75
C ILE A 103 9.97 0.54 -2.66
N ALA A 104 9.95 1.84 -2.37
CA ALA A 104 8.97 2.42 -1.48
C ALA A 104 7.59 2.34 -2.14
N PHE A 105 6.61 1.80 -1.42
CA PHE A 105 5.26 1.61 -1.89
C PHE A 105 4.30 2.27 -0.89
N THR A 106 3.96 3.55 -1.04
CA THR A 106 3.26 4.31 0.03
C THR A 106 2.00 5.06 -0.43
N ALA A 107 0.97 5.14 0.42
CA ALA A 107 -0.27 5.88 0.12
C ALA A 107 -0.14 7.41 0.26
N ASN A 108 0.91 7.92 0.90
CA ASN A 108 1.13 9.36 1.04
C ASN A 108 1.82 9.92 -0.20
N ARG A 109 1.55 11.19 -0.52
CA ARG A 109 2.17 11.96 -1.60
C ARG A 109 2.53 13.35 -1.09
N GLU A 110 3.30 13.44 -0.02
CA GLU A 110 3.75 14.75 0.44
C GLU A 110 4.99 15.19 -0.35
N PRO A 111 5.10 16.50 -0.69
CA PRO A 111 6.33 17.02 -1.27
C PRO A 111 7.54 16.69 -0.37
N GLY A 112 8.57 16.06 -0.93
CA GLY A 112 9.75 15.63 -0.18
C GLY A 112 9.76 14.15 0.21
N ASP A 113 8.65 13.42 0.06
CA ASP A 113 8.59 12.00 0.45
C ASP A 113 9.50 11.12 -0.42
N ARG A 114 9.51 11.36 -1.74
CA ARG A 114 10.43 10.69 -2.67
C ARG A 114 11.89 10.88 -2.24
N GLU A 115 12.27 12.11 -1.93
CA GLU A 115 13.63 12.47 -1.49
C GLU A 115 14.00 11.79 -0.18
N ARG A 116 13.06 11.68 0.77
CA ARG A 116 13.25 10.97 2.04
C ARG A 116 13.46 9.46 1.83
N CYS A 117 12.69 8.82 0.94
CA CYS A 117 12.88 7.41 0.60
C CYS A 117 14.26 7.15 0.00
N LEU A 118 14.67 7.98 -0.98
CA LEU A 118 15.98 7.84 -1.60
C LEU A 118 17.12 8.11 -0.60
N ALA A 119 16.96 9.11 0.28
CA ALA A 119 17.93 9.41 1.33
C ALA A 119 18.04 8.29 2.38
N ALA A 120 16.96 7.51 2.60
CA ALA A 120 16.98 6.32 3.44
C ALA A 120 17.64 5.10 2.76
N GLY A 121 18.02 5.21 1.49
CA GLY A 121 18.68 4.16 0.73
C GLY A 121 17.73 3.26 -0.09
N MET A 122 16.50 3.71 -0.33
CA MET A 122 15.60 3.06 -1.30
C MET A 122 15.98 3.44 -2.73
N ASP A 123 15.61 2.59 -3.68
CA ASP A 123 16.01 2.71 -5.09
C ASP A 123 14.93 3.39 -5.94
N ALA A 124 13.67 3.25 -5.54
CA ALA A 124 12.55 3.91 -6.20
C ALA A 124 11.42 4.22 -5.22
N TYR A 125 10.54 5.10 -5.67
CA TYR A 125 9.34 5.54 -4.95
C TYR A 125 8.13 5.33 -5.85
N LEU A 126 7.13 4.61 -5.33
CA LEU A 126 5.92 4.24 -6.01
C LEU A 126 4.74 4.54 -5.07
N PRO A 127 3.85 5.50 -5.40
CA PRO A 127 2.69 5.73 -4.57
C PRO A 127 1.67 4.58 -4.75
N LYS A 128 0.96 4.20 -3.69
CA LYS A 128 -0.03 3.10 -3.63
C LYS A 128 -1.32 3.37 -4.42
N ASP A 129 -1.40 4.36 -5.32
CA ASP A 129 -2.60 4.67 -6.13
C ASP A 129 -2.88 3.63 -7.24
N VAL A 130 -2.55 2.38 -6.97
CA VAL A 130 -2.19 1.38 -7.96
C VAL A 130 -3.18 0.26 -8.10
N TRP A 131 -4.41 0.56 -7.68
CA TRP A 131 -5.60 -0.15 -8.10
C TRP A 131 -6.09 0.32 -9.49
N MET A 132 -5.29 1.12 -10.19
CA MET A 132 -5.55 1.53 -11.58
C MET A 132 -5.08 0.45 -12.57
N PRO A 133 -5.86 0.12 -13.62
CA PRO A 133 -5.53 -0.96 -14.57
C PRO A 133 -4.15 -0.79 -15.24
N LYS A 134 -3.74 0.47 -15.44
CA LYS A 134 -2.52 0.85 -16.14
C LYS A 134 -1.26 0.77 -15.27
N TRP A 135 -1.41 0.89 -13.96
CA TRP A 135 -0.32 0.58 -13.04
C TRP A 135 0.04 -0.89 -13.10
N ARG A 136 -0.98 -1.74 -13.02
CA ARG A 136 -0.79 -3.18 -13.03
C ARG A 136 -0.02 -3.62 -14.28
N SER A 137 -0.36 -3.10 -15.46
CA SER A 137 0.42 -3.36 -16.67
C SER A 137 1.86 -2.86 -16.57
N THR A 138 2.08 -1.64 -16.03
CA THR A 138 3.43 -1.09 -15.85
C THR A 138 4.27 -1.92 -14.88
N LEU A 139 3.68 -2.35 -13.76
CA LEU A 139 4.33 -3.22 -12.78
C LEU A 139 4.66 -4.58 -13.43
N ILE A 140 3.71 -5.20 -14.11
CA ILE A 140 3.92 -6.48 -14.82
C ILE A 140 5.06 -6.35 -15.84
N ASP A 141 5.02 -5.33 -16.70
CA ASP A 141 5.99 -5.13 -17.78
C ASP A 141 7.41 -4.92 -17.23
N ASN A 142 7.55 -4.17 -16.14
CA ASN A 142 8.86 -3.94 -15.52
C ASN A 142 9.35 -5.14 -14.71
N LEU A 143 8.47 -5.87 -14.02
CA LEU A 143 8.85 -7.05 -13.23
C LEU A 143 9.29 -8.23 -14.12
N GLN A 144 8.85 -8.30 -15.39
CA GLN A 144 9.46 -9.22 -16.38
C GLN A 144 10.98 -8.94 -16.55
N GLY A 145 11.41 -7.71 -16.31
CA GLY A 145 12.82 -7.31 -16.23
C GLY A 145 13.60 -8.06 -15.14
N LEU A 146 12.97 -8.41 -14.01
CA LEU A 146 13.63 -9.16 -12.93
C LEU A 146 13.99 -10.58 -13.36
N VAL A 147 13.11 -11.21 -14.15
CA VAL A 147 13.31 -12.56 -14.68
C VAL A 147 14.31 -12.57 -15.83
N THR A 148 14.31 -11.52 -16.65
CA THR A 148 15.19 -11.37 -17.83
C THR A 148 16.54 -10.71 -17.53
N GLY A 149 16.75 -10.20 -16.31
CA GLY A 149 17.99 -9.56 -15.87
C GLY A 149 18.17 -8.09 -16.29
N ASN A 150 17.11 -7.46 -16.80
CA ASN A 150 17.12 -6.08 -17.31
C ASN A 150 16.29 -5.13 -16.42
N PHE A 151 16.17 -5.43 -15.13
CA PHE A 151 15.38 -4.62 -14.20
C PHE A 151 16.13 -3.35 -13.78
N ASP A 152 15.53 -2.19 -14.04
CA ASP A 152 15.91 -0.90 -13.42
C ASP A 152 14.75 -0.43 -12.51
N PRO A 153 14.95 -0.35 -11.17
CA PRO A 153 13.94 0.16 -10.25
C PRO A 153 13.37 1.54 -10.64
N GLN A 154 14.15 2.39 -11.32
CA GLN A 154 13.67 3.71 -11.72
C GLN A 154 12.66 3.69 -12.87
N ASP A 155 12.62 2.64 -13.68
CA ASP A 155 11.67 2.55 -14.79
C ASP A 155 10.23 2.36 -14.30
N LEU A 156 10.05 1.70 -13.14
CA LEU A 156 8.79 1.66 -12.42
C LEU A 156 8.32 3.07 -12.00
N ALA A 157 9.24 3.92 -11.54
CA ALA A 157 8.90 5.27 -11.08
C ALA A 157 8.57 6.22 -12.25
N LYS A 158 9.26 6.09 -13.40
CA LYS A 158 9.02 6.93 -14.59
C LYS A 158 7.64 6.72 -15.20
N GLY A 159 7.16 5.47 -15.25
CA GLY A 159 5.82 5.16 -15.75
C GLY A 159 4.74 5.91 -14.97
N HIS A 160 4.92 6.00 -13.66
CA HIS A 160 4.05 6.76 -12.77
C HIS A 160 4.15 8.27 -12.95
N GLU A 161 5.36 8.84 -13.05
CA GLU A 161 5.57 10.28 -13.22
C GLU A 161 4.93 10.81 -14.52
N ILE A 162 5.00 10.04 -15.61
CA ILE A 162 4.35 10.39 -16.88
C ILE A 162 2.82 10.34 -16.74
N GLU A 163 2.28 9.32 -16.08
CA GLU A 163 0.83 9.20 -15.86
C GLU A 163 0.29 10.29 -14.93
N GLU A 164 1.02 10.62 -13.86
CA GLU A 164 0.69 11.74 -12.99
C GLU A 164 0.71 13.05 -13.77
N ALA A 165 1.70 13.28 -14.64
CA ALA A 165 1.76 14.47 -15.49
C ALA A 165 0.59 14.55 -16.50
N LEU A 166 0.14 13.41 -17.03
CA LEU A 166 -1.02 13.32 -17.93
C LEU A 166 -2.36 13.48 -17.20
N ASN A 167 -2.46 13.02 -15.96
CA ASN A 167 -3.64 13.12 -15.11
C ASN A 167 -3.67 14.40 -14.25
N ARG A 168 -2.61 15.22 -14.30
CA ARG A 168 -2.61 16.57 -13.70
C ARG A 168 -3.62 17.44 -14.43
N VAL A 169 -4.81 17.54 -13.85
CA VAL A 169 -5.61 18.76 -13.97
C VAL A 169 -4.70 19.91 -13.49
N PRO A 170 -4.48 20.97 -14.29
CA PRO A 170 -3.64 22.09 -13.86
C PRO A 170 -4.17 22.61 -12.51
N PRO A 171 -3.31 23.15 -11.61
CA PRO A 171 -3.72 23.67 -10.32
C PRO A 171 -4.58 24.92 -10.55
N SER A 172 -5.85 24.71 -10.87
CA SER A 172 -6.90 25.70 -10.78
C SER A 172 -7.51 25.51 -9.40
N THR A 173 -7.29 26.52 -8.56
CA THR A 173 -7.87 26.76 -7.23
C THR A 173 -7.44 25.82 -6.10
N ILE A 174 -6.74 26.42 -5.12
CA ILE A 174 -6.55 25.91 -3.77
C ILE A 174 -7.94 25.50 -3.23
N PRO A 175 -8.16 24.25 -2.80
CA PRO A 175 -9.41 23.87 -2.16
C PRO A 175 -9.57 24.61 -0.83
N ASN A 176 -10.56 25.49 -0.79
CA ASN A 176 -11.04 26.10 0.44
C ASN A 176 -11.95 25.06 1.13
N PRO A 177 -11.71 24.67 2.39
CA PRO A 177 -12.43 23.59 3.09
C PRO A 177 -13.94 23.88 3.29
N ALA A 178 -14.39 25.11 3.05
CA ALA A 178 -15.81 25.47 3.01
C ALA A 178 -16.47 25.32 1.62
N SER A 179 -15.74 24.86 0.60
CA SER A 179 -16.19 24.86 -0.80
C SER A 179 -15.74 23.65 -1.64
N ASP A 180 -15.05 22.66 -1.04
CA ASP A 180 -14.96 21.35 -1.70
C ASP A 180 -16.37 20.75 -1.76
N PRO A 181 -16.85 20.29 -2.92
CA PRO A 181 -18.13 19.62 -3.00
C PRO A 181 -18.05 18.40 -2.10
N THR A 182 -18.91 18.34 -1.07
CA THR A 182 -19.14 17.12 -0.31
C THR A 182 -19.41 16.01 -1.32
N PRO A 183 -18.56 14.97 -1.39
CA PRO A 183 -18.76 13.89 -2.33
C PRO A 183 -20.14 13.30 -2.08
N ASP A 184 -20.86 12.95 -3.14
CA ASP A 184 -22.11 12.23 -2.99
C ASP A 184 -21.80 10.95 -2.20
N LEU A 185 -22.49 10.79 -1.07
CA LEU A 185 -22.26 9.71 -0.10
C LEU A 185 -22.49 8.33 -0.73
N ASP A 186 -23.19 8.29 -1.86
CA ASP A 186 -23.47 7.11 -2.64
C ASP A 186 -22.40 6.83 -3.74
N THR A 187 -21.37 7.67 -3.89
CA THR A 187 -20.38 7.50 -4.95
C THR A 187 -19.46 6.31 -4.69
N ILE A 188 -19.51 5.33 -5.60
CA ILE A 188 -18.53 4.25 -5.71
C ILE A 188 -17.97 4.28 -7.13
N ASP A 189 -16.64 4.22 -7.24
CA ASP A 189 -15.96 3.95 -8.50
C ASP A 189 -16.17 2.47 -8.87
N MET A 190 -17.13 2.23 -9.75
CA MET A 190 -17.49 0.88 -10.18
C MET A 190 -16.38 0.22 -11.00
N ASP A 191 -15.54 0.99 -11.70
CA ASP A 191 -14.43 0.43 -12.46
C ASP A 191 -13.37 -0.13 -11.52
N ILE A 192 -13.09 0.56 -10.40
CA ILE A 192 -12.19 0.04 -9.36
C ILE A 192 -12.80 -1.18 -8.67
N LEU A 193 -14.09 -1.15 -8.32
CA LEU A 193 -14.75 -2.28 -7.66
C LEU A 193 -14.78 -3.53 -8.57
N GLU A 194 -15.03 -3.37 -9.86
CA GLU A 194 -14.98 -4.46 -10.85
C GLU A 194 -13.57 -5.05 -10.99
N GLN A 195 -12.54 -4.22 -10.91
CA GLN A 195 -11.15 -4.69 -10.93
C GLN A 195 -10.81 -5.48 -9.66
N ALA A 196 -11.19 -4.97 -8.49
CA ALA A 196 -11.04 -5.69 -7.22
C ALA A 196 -11.76 -7.04 -7.29
N ALA A 197 -12.96 -7.09 -7.86
CA ALA A 197 -13.73 -8.32 -8.06
C ALA A 197 -13.05 -9.31 -9.01
N SER A 198 -12.50 -8.81 -10.13
CA SER A 198 -11.76 -9.63 -11.09
C SER A 198 -10.50 -10.26 -10.49
N LEU A 199 -9.81 -9.51 -9.64
CA LEU A 199 -8.55 -9.91 -9.02
C LEU A 199 -8.76 -10.84 -7.81
N LEU A 200 -9.71 -10.51 -6.94
CA LEU A 200 -9.96 -11.27 -5.73
C LEU A 200 -10.84 -12.50 -5.98
N LYS A 201 -11.66 -12.49 -7.05
CA LYS A 201 -12.56 -13.59 -7.44
C LYS A 201 -13.35 -14.08 -6.23
N ASP A 202 -13.30 -15.36 -5.92
CA ASP A 202 -14.06 -16.01 -4.84
C ASP A 202 -13.70 -15.47 -3.44
N GLU A 203 -12.57 -14.78 -3.30
CA GLU A 203 -12.12 -14.14 -2.05
C GLU A 203 -12.61 -12.69 -1.91
N LEU A 204 -13.30 -12.13 -2.90
CA LEU A 204 -13.80 -10.76 -2.84
C LEU A 204 -14.70 -10.53 -1.62
N ALA A 205 -15.62 -11.46 -1.35
CA ALA A 205 -16.54 -11.35 -0.22
C ALA A 205 -15.79 -11.30 1.12
N ILE A 206 -14.78 -12.16 1.28
CA ILE A 206 -13.94 -12.21 2.48
C ILE A 206 -13.18 -10.89 2.65
N ALA A 207 -12.54 -10.39 1.58
CA ALA A 207 -11.79 -9.15 1.63
C ALA A 207 -12.67 -7.93 1.96
N ILE A 208 -13.90 -7.90 1.45
CA ILE A 208 -14.88 -6.85 1.79
C ILE A 208 -15.33 -6.96 3.24
N ASP A 209 -15.61 -8.16 3.76
CA ASP A 209 -15.99 -8.33 5.16
C ASP A 209 -14.84 -7.94 6.11
N GLU A 210 -13.60 -8.36 5.83
CA GLU A 210 -12.41 -7.95 6.59
C GLU A 210 -12.24 -6.42 6.58
N TYR A 211 -12.35 -5.79 5.40
CA TYR A 211 -12.31 -4.33 5.30
C TYR A 211 -13.40 -3.64 6.14
N LEU A 212 -14.63 -4.16 6.14
CA LEU A 212 -15.74 -3.57 6.90
C LEU A 212 -15.53 -3.70 8.42
N GLU A 213 -14.97 -4.81 8.87
CA GLU A 213 -14.59 -5.01 10.27
C GLU A 213 -13.51 -4.01 10.71
N ASP A 214 -12.45 -3.87 9.92
CA ASP A 214 -11.36 -2.92 10.17
C ASP A 214 -11.87 -1.47 10.13
N ALA A 215 -12.70 -1.13 9.13
CA ALA A 215 -13.30 0.19 9.01
C ALA A 215 -14.14 0.55 10.25
N ALA A 216 -14.90 -0.39 10.80
CA ALA A 216 -15.65 -0.16 12.04
C ALA A 216 -14.72 0.12 13.23
N ALA A 217 -13.59 -0.57 13.34
CA ALA A 217 -12.58 -0.32 14.36
C ALA A 217 -11.93 1.08 14.18
N TYR A 218 -11.57 1.45 12.96
CA TYR A 218 -11.02 2.78 12.65
C TYR A 218 -11.99 3.92 12.99
N ILE A 219 -13.27 3.76 12.68
CA ILE A 219 -14.31 4.75 13.03
C ILE A 219 -14.44 4.90 14.55
N ARG A 220 -14.34 3.80 15.31
CA ARG A 220 -14.32 3.86 16.77
C ARG A 220 -13.10 4.64 17.26
N ASP A 221 -11.91 4.37 16.74
CA ASP A 221 -10.69 5.08 17.12
C ASP A 221 -10.75 6.57 16.81
N ILE A 222 -11.30 6.96 15.64
CA ILE A 222 -11.55 8.36 15.28
C ILE A 222 -12.50 9.02 16.28
N ARG A 223 -13.61 8.35 16.62
CA ARG A 223 -14.62 8.87 17.56
C ARG A 223 -14.05 9.09 18.94
N GLU A 224 -13.29 8.11 19.45
CA GLU A 224 -12.64 8.21 20.76
C GLU A 224 -11.56 9.31 20.74
N GLY A 225 -10.72 9.37 19.70
CA GLY A 225 -9.71 10.42 19.59
C GLY A 225 -10.31 11.83 19.57
N LEU A 226 -11.43 12.02 18.86
CA LEU A 226 -12.15 13.30 18.86
C LEU A 226 -12.75 13.64 20.24
N ALA A 227 -13.27 12.65 20.96
CA ALA A 227 -13.84 12.85 22.30
C ALA A 227 -12.77 13.15 23.35
N ASP A 228 -11.60 12.52 23.24
CA ASP A 228 -10.49 12.63 24.18
C ASP A 228 -9.57 13.83 23.86
N GLY A 229 -9.75 14.50 22.72
CA GLY A 229 -8.86 15.56 22.25
C GLY A 229 -7.52 15.05 21.73
N ASP A 230 -7.44 13.77 21.34
CA ASP A 230 -6.23 13.08 20.90
C ASP A 230 -6.08 13.14 19.37
N THR A 231 -5.26 14.09 18.92
CA THR A 231 -4.97 14.31 17.50
C THR A 231 -4.26 13.14 16.83
N GLU A 232 -3.39 12.44 17.57
CA GLU A 232 -2.63 11.31 17.04
C GLU A 232 -3.54 10.11 16.82
N LYS A 233 -4.42 9.80 17.78
CA LYS A 233 -5.41 8.72 17.65
C LYS A 233 -6.42 9.00 16.53
N THR A 234 -6.91 10.24 16.40
CA THR A 234 -7.80 10.62 15.29
C THR A 234 -7.09 10.49 13.93
N ALA A 235 -5.83 10.91 13.83
CA ALA A 235 -5.04 10.75 12.61
C ALA A 235 -4.78 9.27 12.29
N ARG A 236 -4.39 8.48 13.29
CA ARG A 236 -4.10 7.04 13.15
C ARG A 236 -5.32 6.21 12.77
N GLY A 237 -6.51 6.57 13.24
CA GLY A 237 -7.76 5.92 12.81
C GLY A 237 -8.18 6.32 11.40
N SER A 238 -7.98 7.58 11.01
CA SER A 238 -8.38 8.07 9.67
C SER A 238 -7.41 7.70 8.55
N HIS A 239 -6.13 7.47 8.86
CA HIS A 239 -5.10 7.20 7.85
C HIS A 239 -5.32 5.89 7.07
N PRO A 240 -5.50 4.72 7.72
CA PRO A 240 -5.72 3.46 7.00
C PRO A 240 -7.06 3.46 6.27
N LEU A 241 -8.10 4.04 6.88
CA LEU A 241 -9.43 4.11 6.30
C LEU A 241 -9.43 4.87 4.96
N LYS A 242 -8.65 5.96 4.84
CA LYS A 242 -8.45 6.68 3.57
C LYS A 242 -7.98 5.73 2.46
N SER A 243 -6.93 4.97 2.74
CA SER A 243 -6.25 4.15 1.74
C SER A 243 -7.04 2.90 1.38
N ASN A 244 -7.53 2.18 2.40
CA ASN A 244 -8.24 0.92 2.22
C ASN A 244 -9.58 1.12 1.48
N SER A 245 -10.26 2.25 1.73
CA SER A 245 -11.48 2.62 1.00
C SER A 245 -11.27 2.76 -0.50
N LYS A 246 -10.10 3.25 -0.95
CA LYS A 246 -9.81 3.40 -2.38
C LYS A 246 -9.73 2.05 -3.09
N SER A 247 -9.27 1.01 -2.40
CA SER A 247 -9.13 -0.36 -2.94
C SER A 247 -10.46 -0.95 -3.43
N PHE A 248 -11.58 -0.48 -2.89
CA PHE A 248 -12.94 -0.89 -3.29
C PHE A 248 -13.73 0.23 -3.98
N GLY A 249 -13.04 1.30 -4.43
CA GLY A 249 -13.66 2.42 -5.13
C GLY A 249 -14.53 3.32 -4.24
N LEU A 250 -14.38 3.27 -2.90
CA LEU A 250 -15.24 4.00 -1.96
C LEU A 250 -14.80 5.47 -1.82
N ILE A 251 -15.06 6.25 -2.86
CA ILE A 251 -14.59 7.65 -3.00
C ILE A 251 -15.03 8.51 -1.82
N ALA A 252 -16.31 8.43 -1.42
CA ALA A 252 -16.83 9.26 -0.34
C ALA A 252 -16.15 8.93 1.00
N VAL A 253 -16.00 7.65 1.33
CA VAL A 253 -15.33 7.19 2.56
C VAL A 253 -13.88 7.63 2.58
N SER A 254 -13.14 7.42 1.47
CA SER A 254 -11.75 7.87 1.34
C SER A 254 -11.61 9.38 1.53
N THR A 255 -12.53 10.17 0.97
CA THR A 255 -12.47 11.64 1.00
C THR A 255 -12.68 12.17 2.42
N PHE A 256 -13.71 11.70 3.12
CA PHE A 256 -13.95 12.15 4.49
C PHE A 256 -12.86 11.69 5.46
N ALA A 257 -12.35 10.47 5.28
CA ALA A 257 -11.20 9.99 6.06
C ALA A 257 -9.96 10.88 5.83
N GLU A 258 -9.69 11.27 4.58
CA GLU A 258 -8.59 12.21 4.26
C GLU A 258 -8.78 13.59 4.90
N GLN A 259 -9.98 14.14 4.85
CA GLN A 259 -10.28 15.43 5.47
C GLN A 259 -10.11 15.37 7.01
N ILE A 260 -10.62 14.34 7.66
CA ILE A 260 -10.42 14.12 9.11
C ILE A 260 -8.94 13.99 9.43
N ASN A 261 -8.19 13.21 8.66
CA ASN A 261 -6.76 13.01 8.86
C ASN A 261 -5.99 14.33 8.78
N LYS A 262 -6.26 15.13 7.73
CA LYS A 262 -5.64 16.43 7.52
C LYS A 262 -5.92 17.39 8.68
N GLN A 263 -7.18 17.44 9.13
CA GLN A 263 -7.58 18.31 10.24
C GLN A 263 -6.92 17.87 11.56
N ALA A 264 -6.91 16.57 11.86
CA ALA A 264 -6.25 16.03 13.04
C ALA A 264 -4.73 16.28 13.04
N ARG A 265 -4.05 16.09 11.90
CA ARG A 265 -2.61 16.39 11.75
C ARG A 265 -2.28 17.88 11.95
N ASN A 266 -3.21 18.76 11.64
CA ASN A 266 -3.08 20.21 11.88
C ASN A 266 -3.48 20.63 13.30
N GLY A 267 -3.92 19.70 14.15
CA GLY A 267 -4.41 19.99 15.49
C GLY A 267 -5.84 20.56 15.54
N ASP A 268 -6.57 20.54 14.42
CA ASP A 268 -7.93 21.07 14.29
C ASP A 268 -8.98 19.96 14.50
N LEU A 269 -9.21 19.56 15.75
CA LEU A 269 -10.25 18.58 16.08
C LEU A 269 -11.67 19.15 15.99
N GLU A 270 -11.83 20.46 16.18
CA GLU A 270 -13.13 21.14 16.01
C GLU A 270 -13.59 21.09 14.55
N GLY A 271 -12.68 21.26 13.59
CA GLY A 271 -12.95 21.11 12.17
C GLY A 271 -13.10 19.66 11.71
N ALA A 272 -12.51 18.69 12.42
CA ALA A 272 -12.65 17.26 12.12
C ALA A 272 -13.98 16.67 12.63
N ALA A 273 -14.48 17.12 13.78
CA ALA A 273 -15.65 16.54 14.44
C ALA A 273 -16.94 16.48 13.57
N PRO A 274 -17.29 17.52 12.78
CA PRO A 274 -18.48 17.49 11.92
C PRO A 274 -18.39 16.48 10.76
N LEU A 275 -17.19 16.01 10.41
CA LEU A 275 -16.98 15.08 9.30
C LEU A 275 -17.21 13.62 9.71
N LEU A 276 -17.08 13.28 11.00
CA LEU A 276 -17.24 11.91 11.49
C LEU A 276 -18.66 11.34 11.20
N PRO A 277 -19.77 12.07 11.43
CA PRO A 277 -21.10 11.59 11.06
C PRO A 277 -21.25 11.36 9.55
N LEU A 278 -20.62 12.20 8.71
CA LEU A 278 -20.67 12.06 7.24
C LEU A 278 -19.89 10.83 6.78
N LEU A 279 -18.70 10.62 7.34
CA LEU A 279 -17.88 9.44 7.11
C LEU A 279 -18.64 8.15 7.50
N GLN A 280 -19.32 8.15 8.65
CA GLN A 280 -20.12 7.01 9.10
C GLN A 280 -21.30 6.74 8.16
N ASP A 281 -22.02 7.76 7.68
CA ASP A 281 -23.12 7.56 6.73
C ASP A 281 -22.61 7.06 5.37
N ALA A 282 -21.51 7.62 4.87
CA ALA A 282 -20.84 7.14 3.66
C ALA A 282 -20.45 5.66 3.78
N LEU A 283 -19.86 5.24 4.91
CA LEU A 283 -19.48 3.85 5.13
C LEU A 283 -20.70 2.92 5.17
N ASN A 284 -21.79 3.33 5.85
CA ASN A 284 -23.02 2.54 5.94
C ASN A 284 -23.69 2.36 4.56
N ARG A 285 -23.64 3.38 3.69
CA ARG A 285 -24.14 3.31 2.31
C ARG A 285 -23.25 2.43 1.44
N ALA A 286 -21.93 2.61 1.55
CA ALA A 286 -20.94 1.80 0.87
C ALA A 286 -21.11 0.31 1.21
N GLU A 287 -21.28 -0.04 2.49
CA GLU A 287 -21.51 -1.42 2.92
C GLU A 287 -22.71 -2.04 2.20
N LYS A 288 -23.85 -1.34 2.15
CA LYS A 288 -25.05 -1.86 1.48
C LYS A 288 -24.80 -2.14 0.00
N LYS A 289 -24.08 -1.23 -0.67
CA LYS A 289 -23.75 -1.37 -2.10
C LYS A 289 -22.75 -2.48 -2.36
N LEU A 290 -21.72 -2.61 -1.54
CA LEU A 290 -20.74 -3.70 -1.63
C LEU A 290 -21.43 -5.07 -1.43
N ARG A 291 -22.32 -5.18 -0.44
CA ARG A 291 -23.08 -6.41 -0.20
C ARG A 291 -24.05 -6.72 -1.34
N GLU A 292 -24.70 -5.70 -1.92
CA GLU A 292 -25.54 -5.87 -3.10
C GLU A 292 -24.72 -6.32 -4.32
N PHE A 293 -23.54 -5.72 -4.53
CA PHE A 293 -22.63 -6.08 -5.60
C PHE A 293 -22.18 -7.55 -5.51
N ILE A 294 -21.76 -8.00 -4.32
CA ILE A 294 -21.42 -9.41 -4.09
C ILE A 294 -22.62 -10.32 -4.41
N ARG A 295 -23.81 -10.00 -3.88
CA ARG A 295 -25.04 -10.79 -4.07
C ARG A 295 -25.48 -10.92 -5.53
N LEU A 296 -25.25 -9.89 -6.35
CA LEU A 296 -25.61 -9.93 -7.77
C LEU A 296 -24.61 -10.73 -8.61
N ARG A 297 -23.39 -10.95 -8.10
CA ARG A 297 -22.29 -11.60 -8.82
C ARG A 297 -22.16 -13.09 -8.50
N TYR A 298 -22.55 -13.52 -7.30
CA TYR A 298 -22.44 -14.90 -6.79
C TYR A 298 -23.78 -15.40 -6.28
#